data_AF-A0A165Z7U0-F1
#
_entry.id   AF-A0A165Z7U0-F1
#
_cell.length_a   1.000
_cell.length_b   1.000
_cell.length_c   1.000
_cell.angle_alpha   90.00
_cell.angle_beta   90.00
_cell.angle_gamma   90.00
#
_symmetry.space_group_name_H-M   'P 1'
#
loop_
_entity.id
_entity.type
_entity.pdbx_description
1 polymer ?
#
loop_
_entity_poly.entity_id
_entity_poly.type
_entity_poly.pdbx_seq_one_letter_code
_entity_poly.pdbx_strand_id
1 'polypeptide(L)'
;MTLNKINEKLKEIETINEKINEKFCTKIIKKFINKKYLEKFNEILIFSGLNVKLSKLLFNLTILTFLLTFLSITISWIFNLNLILSILSSIFTPTISLMVFLQFKKEKRIEKIENSIPDFLRQIASMLRVGMGFENAMDELSKYENEPLYDEIKRSVTEIKMGENFENSIMKIPKRLKSLDLERSFKLILEGRKSGGNLADTIDSVAGDLRTVNQIKKERKSTVMMSVMFLIISAVIAAPFALGMVGVYSSFLNNLGKENPLVETGLMAASAYIIIHSTLVGFIIGTILYGKFLKGIKFSIALVISSYSIFYIISTFGSSFLSLTI
;
A
#
# COMPACT_ATOMS: atom_id res chain seq x y z
N MET A 1 -9.02 -47.16 -13.68
CA MET A 1 -7.54 -47.15 -13.49
C MET A 1 -6.81 -46.19 -14.46
N THR A 2 -7.41 -45.80 -15.58
CA THR A 2 -6.82 -44.96 -16.64
C THR A 2 -6.86 -43.45 -16.35
N LEU A 3 -7.94 -42.93 -15.77
CA LEU A 3 -8.09 -41.49 -15.44
C LEU A 3 -7.12 -40.98 -14.36
N ASN A 4 -6.86 -41.77 -13.32
CA ASN A 4 -5.91 -41.39 -12.26
C ASN A 4 -4.46 -41.31 -12.79
N LYS A 5 -4.07 -42.23 -13.69
CA LYS A 5 -2.76 -42.20 -14.35
C LYS A 5 -2.60 -41.01 -15.30
N ILE A 6 -3.69 -40.55 -15.91
CA ILE A 6 -3.69 -39.34 -16.75
C ILE A 6 -3.54 -38.09 -15.88
N ASN A 7 -4.25 -38.01 -14.74
CA ASN A 7 -4.14 -36.88 -13.81
C ASN A 7 -2.77 -36.80 -13.11
N GLU A 8 -2.13 -37.92 -12.80
CA GLU A 8 -0.74 -37.95 -12.31
C GLU A 8 0.22 -37.44 -13.38
N LYS A 9 0.09 -37.91 -14.63
CA LYS A 9 0.92 -37.43 -15.74
C LYS A 9 0.71 -35.95 -16.04
N LEU A 10 -0.51 -35.42 -15.90
CA LEU A 10 -0.80 -33.99 -16.06
C LEU A 10 -0.12 -33.15 -14.96
N LYS A 11 -0.14 -33.62 -13.70
CA LYS A 11 0.61 -32.97 -12.60
C LYS A 11 2.12 -33.05 -12.79
N GLU A 12 2.64 -34.16 -13.31
CA GLU A 12 4.06 -34.28 -13.69
C GLU A 12 4.42 -33.31 -14.82
N ILE A 13 3.58 -33.18 -15.84
CA ILE A 13 3.81 -32.23 -16.95
C ILE A 13 3.73 -30.78 -16.46
N GLU A 14 2.78 -30.44 -15.58
CA GLU A 14 2.71 -29.10 -14.95
C GLU A 14 3.96 -28.79 -14.12
N THR A 15 4.42 -29.74 -13.30
CA THR A 15 5.62 -29.55 -12.48
C THR A 15 6.91 -29.51 -13.31
N ILE A 16 6.99 -30.24 -14.42
CA ILE A 16 8.09 -30.18 -15.39
C ILE A 16 8.07 -28.84 -16.13
N ASN A 17 6.92 -28.38 -16.60
CA ASN A 17 6.78 -27.06 -17.24
C ASN A 17 7.12 -25.91 -16.28
N GLU A 18 6.73 -26.03 -15.01
CA GLU A 18 7.09 -25.04 -13.99
C GLU A 18 8.61 -25.03 -13.73
N LYS A 19 9.25 -26.20 -13.65
CA LYS A 19 10.72 -26.31 -13.52
C LYS A 19 11.48 -25.81 -14.76
N ILE A 20 10.97 -26.04 -15.97
CA ILE A 20 11.58 -25.58 -17.23
C ILE A 20 11.47 -24.06 -17.34
N ASN A 21 10.29 -23.49 -17.09
CA ASN A 21 10.11 -22.04 -17.04
C ASN A 21 10.98 -21.41 -15.94
N GLU A 22 11.13 -22.06 -14.80
CA GLU A 22 11.98 -21.60 -13.69
C GLU A 22 13.48 -21.60 -14.06
N LYS A 23 13.96 -22.64 -14.76
CA LYS A 23 15.36 -22.76 -15.22
C LYS A 23 15.68 -21.77 -16.36
N PHE A 24 14.69 -21.48 -17.21
CA PHE A 24 14.80 -20.48 -18.27
C PHE A 24 14.77 -19.05 -17.70
N CYS A 25 13.84 -18.76 -16.78
CA CYS A 25 13.73 -17.48 -16.10
C CYS A 25 15.00 -17.16 -15.30
N THR A 26 15.52 -18.11 -14.53
CA THR A 26 16.75 -17.89 -13.73
C THR A 26 17.99 -17.63 -14.61
N LYS A 27 18.06 -18.22 -15.81
CA LYS A 27 19.17 -18.00 -16.76
C LYS A 27 19.11 -16.63 -17.43
N ILE A 28 17.91 -16.13 -17.76
CA ILE A 28 17.72 -14.80 -18.37
C ILE A 28 17.89 -13.70 -17.33
N ILE A 29 17.31 -13.86 -16.14
CA ILE A 29 17.35 -12.87 -15.06
C ILE A 29 18.78 -12.64 -14.56
N LYS A 30 19.59 -13.71 -14.42
CA LYS A 30 21.01 -13.61 -14.02
C LYS A 30 21.89 -12.88 -15.06
N LYS A 31 21.47 -12.80 -16.32
CA LYS A 31 22.20 -12.12 -17.39
C LYS A 31 21.94 -10.60 -17.40
N PHE A 32 20.80 -10.16 -16.89
CA PHE A 32 20.36 -8.75 -16.93
C PHE A 32 20.38 -8.03 -15.57
N ILE A 33 20.31 -8.75 -14.44
CA ILE A 33 20.18 -8.13 -13.11
C ILE A 33 21.39 -8.49 -12.22
N ASN A 34 22.07 -7.45 -11.74
CA ASN A 34 23.22 -7.57 -10.83
C ASN A 34 22.82 -8.27 -9.52
N LYS A 35 23.65 -9.21 -9.05
CA LYS A 35 23.39 -10.15 -7.94
C LYS A 35 22.94 -9.46 -6.64
N LYS A 36 23.48 -8.26 -6.37
CA LYS A 36 23.17 -7.43 -5.19
C LYS A 36 21.71 -6.94 -5.13
N TYR A 37 21.06 -6.70 -6.28
CA TYR A 37 19.66 -6.28 -6.32
C TYR A 37 18.68 -7.45 -6.15
N LEU A 38 19.06 -8.64 -6.65
CA LEU A 38 18.27 -9.86 -6.49
C LEU A 38 18.19 -10.30 -5.03
N GLU A 39 19.30 -10.19 -4.29
CA GLU A 39 19.34 -10.52 -2.86
C GLU A 39 18.46 -9.57 -2.04
N LYS A 40 18.53 -8.26 -2.30
CA LYS A 40 17.71 -7.24 -1.63
C LYS A 40 16.21 -7.38 -1.94
N PHE A 41 15.86 -7.79 -3.16
CA PHE A 41 14.46 -8.06 -3.54
C PHE A 41 13.92 -9.35 -2.93
N ASN A 42 14.72 -10.42 -2.89
CA ASN A 42 14.37 -11.65 -2.19
C ASN A 42 14.12 -11.39 -0.71
N GLU A 43 14.97 -10.60 -0.08
CA GLU A 43 14.79 -10.18 1.31
C GLU A 43 13.45 -9.45 1.51
N ILE A 44 13.12 -8.47 0.64
CA ILE A 44 11.83 -7.76 0.68
C ILE A 44 10.63 -8.70 0.48
N LEU A 45 10.72 -9.70 -0.41
CA LEU A 45 9.62 -10.65 -0.65
C LEU A 45 9.37 -11.59 0.53
N ILE A 46 10.43 -12.10 1.15
CA ILE A 46 10.35 -12.91 2.38
C ILE A 46 9.72 -12.08 3.50
N PHE A 47 10.15 -10.83 3.67
CA PHE A 47 9.55 -9.91 4.66
C PHE A 47 8.11 -9.49 4.32
N SER A 48 7.68 -9.62 3.07
CA SER A 48 6.30 -9.31 2.65
C SER A 48 5.34 -10.48 2.85
N GLY A 49 5.83 -11.65 3.28
CA GLY A 49 5.03 -12.86 3.48
C GLY A 49 4.44 -13.43 2.18
N LEU A 50 4.99 -13.08 1.01
CA LEU A 50 4.58 -13.65 -0.26
C LEU A 50 5.41 -14.92 -0.52
N ASN A 51 4.78 -16.09 -0.43
CA ASN A 51 5.36 -17.37 -0.86
C ASN A 51 5.37 -17.48 -2.40
N VAL A 52 5.78 -16.42 -3.09
CA VAL A 52 5.89 -16.40 -4.55
C VAL A 52 7.37 -16.28 -4.90
N LYS A 53 7.86 -17.24 -5.68
CA LYS A 53 9.25 -17.23 -6.16
C LYS A 53 9.51 -15.94 -6.94
N LEU A 54 10.64 -15.26 -6.66
CA LEU A 54 11.05 -14.01 -7.32
C LEU A 54 11.05 -14.14 -8.86
N SER A 55 11.38 -15.32 -9.38
CA SER A 55 11.33 -15.64 -10.81
C SER A 55 9.93 -15.52 -11.41
N LYS A 56 8.89 -16.04 -10.73
CA LYS A 56 7.49 -16.01 -11.18
C LYS A 56 6.93 -14.59 -11.14
N LEU A 57 7.34 -13.81 -10.13
CA LEU A 57 6.91 -12.43 -9.97
C LEU A 57 7.53 -11.52 -11.05
N LEU A 58 8.83 -11.66 -11.31
CA LEU A 58 9.51 -10.94 -12.40
C LEU A 58 8.92 -11.28 -13.77
N PHE A 59 8.58 -12.55 -14.02
CA PHE A 59 7.93 -12.97 -15.27
C PHE A 59 6.57 -12.31 -15.47
N ASN A 60 5.70 -12.35 -14.45
CA ASN A 60 4.39 -11.69 -14.52
C ASN A 60 4.50 -10.17 -14.73
N LEU A 61 5.53 -9.52 -14.14
CA LEU A 61 5.79 -8.11 -14.41
C LEU A 61 6.18 -7.83 -15.85
N THR A 62 7.04 -8.66 -16.45
CA THR A 62 7.46 -8.48 -17.84
C THR A 62 6.29 -8.60 -18.82
N ILE A 63 5.37 -9.53 -18.57
CA ILE A 63 4.13 -9.66 -19.35
C ILE A 63 3.26 -8.41 -19.18
N LEU A 64 3.08 -7.95 -17.94
CA LEU A 64 2.28 -6.77 -17.64
C LEU A 64 2.85 -5.50 -18.29
N THR A 65 4.17 -5.32 -18.28
CA THR A 65 4.82 -4.19 -18.97
C THR A 65 4.57 -4.22 -20.46
N PHE A 66 4.67 -5.39 -21.09
CA PHE A 66 4.47 -5.52 -22.53
C PHE A 66 3.02 -5.19 -22.94
N LEU A 67 2.05 -5.65 -22.14
CA LEU A 67 0.64 -5.41 -22.38
C LEU A 67 0.28 -3.91 -22.20
N LEU A 68 0.83 -3.26 -21.17
CA LEU A 68 0.66 -1.82 -20.96
C LEU A 68 1.34 -0.97 -22.02
N THR A 69 2.51 -1.37 -22.52
CA THR A 69 3.18 -0.66 -23.63
C THR A 69 2.33 -0.71 -24.91
N PHE A 70 1.73 -1.87 -25.22
CA PHE A 70 0.87 -2.02 -26.38
C PHE A 70 -0.38 -1.14 -26.28
N LEU A 71 -1.03 -1.13 -25.12
CA LEU A 71 -2.19 -0.29 -24.85
C LEU A 71 -1.85 1.22 -24.88
N SER A 72 -0.67 1.59 -24.40
CA SER A 72 -0.21 2.99 -24.42
C SER A 72 -0.01 3.50 -25.85
N ILE A 73 0.52 2.65 -26.75
CA ILE A 73 0.68 2.99 -28.18
C ILE A 73 -0.67 3.21 -28.85
N THR A 74 -1.67 2.35 -28.59
CA THR A 74 -3.00 2.50 -29.20
C THR A 74 -3.72 3.75 -28.70
N ILE A 75 -3.64 4.07 -27.40
CA ILE A 75 -4.13 5.34 -26.86
C ILE A 75 -3.41 6.54 -27.48
N SER A 76 -2.09 6.49 -27.61
CA SER A 76 -1.32 7.60 -28.17
C SER A 76 -1.72 7.89 -29.62
N TRP A 77 -2.05 6.84 -30.38
CA TRP A 77 -2.54 6.94 -31.76
C TRP A 77 -3.93 7.57 -31.86
N ILE A 78 -4.86 7.21 -30.96
CA ILE A 78 -6.23 7.73 -30.95
C ILE A 78 -6.28 9.20 -30.49
N PHE A 79 -5.49 9.55 -29.48
CA PHE A 79 -5.53 10.86 -28.82
C PHE A 79 -4.43 11.82 -29.27
N ASN A 80 -3.62 11.43 -30.26
CA ASN A 80 -2.51 12.20 -30.81
C ASN A 80 -1.49 12.67 -29.73
N LEU A 81 -1.26 11.84 -28.72
CA LEU A 81 -0.34 12.12 -27.61
C LEU A 81 1.12 11.85 -28.01
N ASN A 82 2.06 12.51 -27.33
CA ASN A 82 3.49 12.29 -27.52
C ASN A 82 3.89 10.84 -27.26
N LEU A 83 4.19 10.11 -28.34
CA LEU A 83 4.44 8.66 -28.33
C LEU A 83 5.62 8.26 -27.42
N ILE A 84 6.63 9.12 -27.32
CA ILE A 84 7.79 8.92 -26.43
C ILE A 84 7.38 8.95 -24.96
N LEU A 85 6.53 9.92 -24.55
CA LEU A 85 6.05 10.01 -23.17
C LEU A 85 5.17 8.80 -22.80
N SER A 86 4.33 8.35 -23.73
CA SER A 86 3.44 7.19 -23.58
C SER A 86 4.23 5.89 -23.37
N ILE A 87 5.33 5.69 -24.09
CA ILE A 87 6.18 4.52 -23.90
C ILE A 87 6.92 4.59 -22.55
N LEU A 88 7.51 5.73 -22.21
CA LEU A 88 8.21 5.89 -20.92
C LEU A 88 7.26 5.61 -19.74
N SER A 89 6.07 6.21 -19.73
CA SER A 89 5.11 6.01 -18.64
C SER A 89 4.71 4.55 -18.47
N SER A 90 4.53 3.80 -19.57
CA SER A 90 4.13 2.39 -19.53
C SER A 90 5.22 1.45 -18.96
N ILE A 91 6.50 1.79 -19.11
CA ILE A 91 7.61 1.01 -18.56
C ILE A 91 7.79 1.26 -17.05
N PHE A 92 7.66 2.51 -16.62
CA PHE A 92 7.83 2.88 -15.20
C PHE A 92 6.61 2.52 -14.35
N THR A 93 5.40 2.50 -14.92
CA THR A 93 4.16 2.25 -14.14
C THR A 93 4.14 0.90 -13.41
N PRO A 94 4.46 -0.24 -14.04
CA PRO A 94 4.39 -1.56 -13.38
C PRO A 94 5.43 -1.74 -12.29
N THR A 95 6.62 -1.19 -12.48
CA THR A 95 7.72 -1.27 -11.50
C THR A 95 7.41 -0.45 -10.25
N ILE A 96 6.91 0.78 -10.44
CA ILE A 96 6.47 1.64 -9.33
C ILE A 96 5.26 1.02 -8.63
N SER A 97 4.27 0.54 -9.39
CA SER A 97 3.05 -0.09 -8.86
C SER A 97 3.38 -1.31 -7.98
N LEU A 98 4.29 -2.18 -8.43
CA LEU A 98 4.71 -3.31 -7.62
C LEU A 98 5.40 -2.87 -6.33
N MET A 99 6.31 -1.89 -6.41
CA MET A 99 7.03 -1.41 -5.23
C MET A 99 6.07 -0.85 -4.18
N VAL A 100 5.06 -0.09 -4.62
CA VAL A 100 3.99 0.44 -3.76
C VAL A 100 3.15 -0.71 -3.18
N PHE A 101 2.77 -1.69 -4.00
CA PHE A 101 1.98 -2.84 -3.54
C PHE A 101 2.70 -3.68 -2.49
N LEU A 102 4.01 -3.93 -2.67
CA LEU A 102 4.83 -4.66 -1.72
C LEU A 102 4.96 -3.90 -0.39
N GLN A 103 5.20 -2.58 -0.45
CA GLN A 103 5.23 -1.73 0.74
C GLN A 103 3.90 -1.77 1.48
N PHE A 104 2.78 -1.67 0.76
CA PHE A 104 1.44 -1.73 1.34
C PHE A 104 1.14 -3.09 1.99
N LYS A 105 1.50 -4.21 1.35
CA LYS A 105 1.34 -5.54 1.95
C LYS A 105 2.19 -5.69 3.21
N LYS A 106 3.43 -5.21 3.19
CA LYS A 106 4.32 -5.21 4.35
C LYS A 106 3.72 -4.38 5.49
N GLU A 107 3.29 -3.16 5.23
CA GLU A 107 2.67 -2.29 6.23
C GLU A 107 1.41 -2.92 6.81
N LYS A 108 0.54 -3.51 5.98
CA LYS A 108 -0.63 -4.25 6.46
C LYS A 108 -0.27 -5.45 7.34
N ARG A 109 0.79 -6.19 6.99
CA ARG A 109 1.27 -7.31 7.81
C ARG A 109 1.76 -6.79 9.17
N ILE A 110 2.55 -5.71 9.19
CA ILE A 110 3.03 -5.08 10.43
C ILE A 110 1.85 -4.56 11.26
N GLU A 111 0.90 -3.85 10.66
CA GLU A 111 -0.30 -3.35 11.33
C GLU A 111 -1.10 -4.50 11.98
N LYS A 112 -1.25 -5.64 11.31
CA LYS A 112 -1.86 -6.83 11.92
C LYS A 112 -1.09 -7.31 13.14
N ILE A 113 0.24 -7.43 13.03
CA ILE A 113 1.10 -7.88 14.15
C ILE A 113 0.99 -6.92 15.34
N GLU A 114 1.10 -5.61 15.11
CA GLU A 114 0.98 -4.59 16.16
C GLU A 114 -0.38 -4.63 16.87
N ASN A 115 -1.45 -4.93 16.13
CA ASN A 115 -2.80 -5.05 16.71
C ASN A 115 -2.96 -6.30 17.60
N SER A 116 -2.26 -7.40 17.31
CA SER A 116 -2.40 -8.67 18.03
C SER A 116 -1.43 -8.82 19.20
N ILE A 117 -0.33 -8.05 19.23
CA ILE A 117 0.66 -8.07 20.32
C ILE A 117 0.02 -7.86 21.71
N PRO A 118 -0.88 -6.87 21.93
CA PRO A 118 -1.48 -6.67 23.26
C PRO A 118 -2.16 -7.92 23.80
N ASP A 119 -2.95 -8.61 22.97
CA ASP A 119 -3.67 -9.81 23.39
C ASP A 119 -2.71 -10.98 23.62
N PHE A 120 -1.65 -11.10 22.81
CA PHE A 120 -0.57 -12.05 23.05
C PHE A 120 0.14 -11.80 24.39
N LEU A 121 0.49 -10.56 24.71
CA LEU A 121 1.13 -10.21 25.98
C LEU A 121 0.22 -10.49 27.18
N ARG A 122 -1.09 -10.24 27.07
CA ARG A 122 -2.05 -10.61 28.13
C ARG A 122 -2.11 -12.13 28.37
N GLN A 123 -2.04 -12.93 27.29
CA GLN A 123 -1.96 -14.39 27.42
C GLN A 123 -0.68 -14.82 28.13
N ILE A 124 0.47 -14.24 27.74
CA ILE A 124 1.75 -14.47 28.44
C ILE A 124 1.63 -14.11 29.93
N ALA A 125 1.09 -12.93 30.26
CA ALA A 125 0.87 -12.50 31.65
C ALA A 125 0.01 -13.50 32.43
N SER A 126 -1.06 -14.03 31.82
CA SER A 126 -1.91 -15.04 32.45
C SER A 126 -1.17 -16.35 32.74
N MET A 127 -0.31 -16.82 31.83
CA MET A 127 0.50 -18.03 32.03
C MET A 127 1.56 -17.83 33.12
N LEU A 128 2.19 -16.64 33.16
CA LEU A 128 3.14 -16.26 34.20
C LEU A 128 2.51 -16.23 35.60
N ARG A 129 1.25 -15.77 35.73
CA ARG A 129 0.51 -15.79 37.02
C ARG A 129 0.30 -17.21 37.56
N VAL A 130 0.24 -18.21 36.69
CA VAL A 130 0.13 -19.63 37.07
C VAL A 130 1.51 -20.27 37.29
N GLY A 131 2.59 -19.48 37.23
CA GLY A 131 3.97 -19.92 37.50
C GLY A 131 4.71 -20.45 36.28
N MET A 132 4.16 -20.33 35.07
CA MET A 132 4.87 -20.70 33.84
C MET A 132 5.99 -19.70 33.56
N GLY A 133 7.21 -20.19 33.30
CA GLY A 133 8.33 -19.35 32.86
C GLY A 133 8.04 -18.67 31.51
N PHE A 134 8.55 -17.45 31.30
CA PHE A 134 8.28 -16.66 30.09
C PHE A 134 8.65 -17.42 28.81
N GLU A 135 9.82 -18.06 28.78
CA GLU A 135 10.28 -18.88 27.65
C GLU A 135 9.29 -19.98 27.29
N ASN A 136 8.76 -20.67 28.30
CA ASN A 136 7.81 -21.77 28.12
C ASN A 136 6.46 -21.24 27.63
N ALA A 137 6.00 -20.11 28.18
CA ALA A 137 4.77 -19.45 27.73
C ALA A 137 4.89 -19.00 26.27
N MET A 138 6.05 -18.45 25.89
CA MET A 138 6.33 -18.06 24.50
C MET A 138 6.39 -19.27 23.56
N ASP A 139 7.01 -20.39 23.99
CA ASP A 139 7.03 -21.63 23.21
C ASP A 139 5.62 -22.20 23.03
N GLU A 140 4.79 -22.20 24.08
CA GLU A 140 3.41 -22.68 24.02
C GLU A 140 2.56 -21.85 23.04
N LEU A 141 2.62 -20.53 23.14
CA LEU A 141 1.89 -19.65 22.23
C LEU A 141 2.46 -19.64 20.81
N SER A 142 3.74 -20.01 20.61
CA SER A 142 4.34 -20.09 19.27
C SER A 142 3.75 -21.19 18.39
N LYS A 143 3.03 -22.16 18.98
CA LYS A 143 2.38 -23.27 18.28
C LYS A 143 1.10 -22.85 17.57
N TYR A 144 0.54 -21.69 17.90
CA TYR A 144 -0.64 -21.16 17.24
C TYR A 144 -0.34 -20.83 15.78
N GLU A 145 -1.25 -21.21 14.87
CA GLU A 145 -1.13 -20.96 13.44
C GLU A 145 -2.17 -19.93 12.99
N ASN A 146 -2.06 -19.48 11.73
CA ASN A 146 -3.00 -18.58 11.04
C ASN A 146 -2.91 -17.08 11.36
N GLU A 147 -1.90 -16.63 12.11
CA GLU A 147 -1.67 -15.20 12.35
C GLU A 147 -0.20 -14.78 12.13
N PRO A 148 0.07 -13.66 11.44
CA PRO A 148 1.45 -13.21 11.16
C PRO A 148 2.31 -12.97 12.40
N LEU A 149 1.70 -12.72 13.56
CA LEU A 149 2.40 -12.56 14.84
C LEU A 149 3.09 -13.87 15.24
N TYR A 150 2.38 -14.99 15.19
CA TYR A 150 2.93 -16.28 15.61
C TYR A 150 4.08 -16.74 14.71
N ASP A 151 4.14 -16.34 13.43
CA ASP A 151 5.32 -16.57 12.59
C ASP A 151 6.59 -15.92 13.17
N GLU A 152 6.47 -14.68 13.67
CA GLU A 152 7.59 -13.95 14.28
C GLU A 152 7.97 -14.51 15.66
N ILE A 153 6.96 -14.90 16.46
CA ILE A 153 7.18 -15.56 17.75
C ILE A 153 7.88 -16.91 17.57
N LYS A 154 7.36 -17.76 16.68
CA LYS A 154 7.93 -19.07 16.34
C LYS A 154 9.35 -18.95 15.82
N ARG A 155 9.64 -17.95 15.00
CA ARG A 155 10.99 -17.65 14.55
C ARG A 155 11.92 -17.33 15.72
N SER A 156 11.52 -16.43 16.62
CA SER A 156 12.34 -16.08 17.78
C SER A 156 12.52 -17.23 18.77
N VAL A 157 11.48 -18.05 19.01
CA VAL A 157 11.58 -19.28 19.82
C VAL A 157 12.54 -20.29 19.18
N THR A 158 12.51 -20.43 17.86
CA THR A 158 13.44 -21.30 17.12
C THR A 158 14.88 -20.81 17.27
N GLU A 159 15.13 -19.50 17.15
CA GLU A 159 16.46 -18.90 17.38
C GLU A 159 16.95 -19.20 18.81
N ILE A 160 16.08 -19.08 19.82
CA ILE A 160 16.41 -19.41 21.23
C ILE A 160 16.78 -20.90 21.38
N LYS A 161 16.00 -21.80 20.78
CA LYS A 161 16.27 -23.25 20.78
C LYS A 161 17.59 -23.61 20.08
N MET A 162 18.04 -22.77 19.14
CA MET A 162 19.34 -22.89 18.46
C MET A 162 20.52 -22.31 19.26
N GLY A 163 20.28 -21.82 20.48
CA GLY A 163 21.32 -21.31 21.37
C GLY A 163 21.52 -19.79 21.33
N GLU A 164 20.69 -19.04 20.61
CA GLU A 164 20.73 -17.57 20.64
C GLU A 164 20.22 -17.07 22.00
N ASN A 165 20.86 -16.02 22.53
CA ASN A 165 20.42 -15.38 23.77
C ASN A 165 18.94 -14.91 23.68
N PHE A 166 18.13 -15.27 24.67
CA PHE A 166 16.72 -14.91 24.77
C PHE A 166 16.43 -13.41 24.57
N GLU A 167 17.17 -12.55 25.26
CA GLU A 167 16.98 -11.09 25.20
C GLU A 167 17.23 -10.60 23.77
N ASN A 168 18.27 -11.11 23.12
CA ASN A 168 18.61 -10.76 21.75
C ASN A 168 17.53 -11.26 20.76
N SER A 169 17.08 -12.51 20.89
CA SER A 169 16.07 -13.13 20.03
C SER A 169 14.72 -12.42 20.07
N ILE A 170 14.28 -12.00 21.26
CA ILE A 170 13.04 -11.23 21.41
C ILE A 170 13.20 -9.83 20.83
N MET A 171 14.33 -9.17 21.11
CA MET A 171 14.59 -7.81 20.64
C MET A 171 14.69 -7.72 19.10
N LYS A 172 14.96 -8.83 18.41
CA LYS A 172 14.91 -8.90 16.95
C LYS A 172 13.49 -8.73 16.38
N ILE A 173 12.43 -9.09 17.11
CA ILE A 173 11.04 -8.95 16.64
C ILE A 173 10.72 -7.47 16.32
N PRO A 174 10.76 -6.53 17.28
CA PRO A 174 10.45 -5.13 17.01
C PRO A 174 11.42 -4.50 16.00
N LYS A 175 12.69 -4.94 15.98
CA LYS A 175 13.68 -4.49 14.98
C LYS A 175 13.33 -4.90 13.55
N ARG A 176 12.84 -6.14 13.34
CA ARG A 176 12.38 -6.63 12.03
C ARG A 176 11.12 -5.89 11.57
N LEU A 177 10.19 -5.66 12.50
CA LEU A 177 8.95 -4.92 12.25
C LEU A 177 9.18 -3.41 12.07
N LYS A 178 10.32 -2.88 12.54
CA LYS A 178 10.64 -1.45 12.60
C LYS A 178 9.61 -0.65 13.40
N SER A 179 9.10 -1.24 14.47
CA SER A 179 8.11 -0.62 15.35
C SER A 179 8.77 -0.11 16.61
N LEU A 180 8.82 1.22 16.77
CA LEU A 180 9.41 1.87 17.95
C LEU A 180 8.60 1.62 19.22
N ASP A 181 7.28 1.53 19.09
CA ASP A 181 6.39 1.28 20.23
C ASP A 181 6.63 -0.13 20.77
N LEU A 182 6.66 -1.13 19.88
CA LEU A 182 7.03 -2.50 20.27
C LEU A 182 8.46 -2.55 20.82
N GLU A 183 9.41 -1.85 20.20
CA GLU A 183 10.79 -1.81 20.67
C GLU A 183 10.90 -1.37 22.14
N ARG A 184 10.17 -0.31 22.50
CA ARG A 184 10.10 0.21 23.87
C ARG A 184 9.41 -0.78 24.81
N SER A 185 8.26 -1.33 24.40
CA SER A 185 7.51 -2.30 25.19
C SER A 185 8.32 -3.55 25.52
N PHE A 186 9.02 -4.13 24.53
CA PHE A 186 9.86 -5.31 24.76
C PHE A 186 11.06 -5.00 25.65
N LYS A 187 11.68 -3.81 25.54
CA LYS A 187 12.73 -3.37 26.47
C LYS A 187 12.23 -3.30 27.92
N LEU A 188 11.07 -2.70 28.14
CA LEU A 188 10.45 -2.61 29.47
C LEU A 188 10.18 -4.00 30.06
N ILE A 189 9.71 -4.94 29.25
CA ILE A 189 9.48 -6.33 29.69
C ILE A 189 10.80 -7.01 30.10
N LEU A 190 11.87 -6.84 29.31
CA LEU A 190 13.19 -7.40 29.60
C LEU A 190 13.81 -6.80 30.86
N GLU A 191 13.69 -5.48 31.06
CA GLU A 191 14.15 -4.80 32.28
C GLU A 191 13.34 -5.24 33.50
N GLY A 192 12.01 -5.32 33.37
CA GLY A 192 11.12 -5.84 34.41
C GLY A 192 11.48 -7.26 34.83
N ARG A 193 11.82 -8.13 33.87
CA ARG A 193 12.30 -9.48 34.14
C ARG A 193 13.60 -9.48 34.96
N LYS A 194 14.57 -8.63 34.63
CA LYS A 194 15.86 -8.54 35.35
C LYS A 194 15.70 -8.09 36.80
N SER A 195 14.72 -7.22 37.05
CA SER A 195 14.45 -6.69 38.39
C SER A 195 13.81 -7.70 39.35
N GLY A 196 13.33 -8.85 38.85
CA GLY A 196 12.73 -9.91 39.67
C GLY A 196 11.38 -9.57 40.29
N GLY A 197 10.75 -8.45 39.91
CA GLY A 197 9.41 -8.06 40.35
C GLY A 197 8.30 -8.91 39.75
N ASN A 198 7.04 -8.49 39.94
CA ASN A 198 5.89 -9.17 39.33
C ASN A 198 5.85 -8.95 37.81
N LEU A 199 6.59 -9.79 37.08
CA LEU A 199 6.70 -9.74 35.62
C LEU A 199 5.34 -9.86 34.92
N ALA A 200 4.40 -10.61 35.50
CA ALA A 200 3.07 -10.75 34.95
C ALA A 200 2.32 -9.42 34.93
N ASP A 201 2.37 -8.66 36.02
CA ASP A 201 1.71 -7.35 36.12
C ASP A 201 2.39 -6.30 35.23
N THR A 202 3.72 -6.35 35.11
CA THR A 202 4.46 -5.50 34.17
C THR A 202 4.03 -5.76 32.73
N ILE A 203 3.92 -7.03 32.32
CA ILE A 203 3.49 -7.38 30.96
C ILE A 203 2.03 -7.00 30.72
N ASP A 204 1.14 -7.20 31.70
CA ASP A 204 -0.28 -6.83 31.60
C ASP A 204 -0.43 -5.30 31.45
N SER A 205 0.37 -4.52 32.18
CA SER A 205 0.43 -3.05 32.06
C SER A 205 0.92 -2.63 30.67
N VAL A 206 2.02 -3.21 30.18
CA VAL A 206 2.55 -2.93 28.83
C VAL A 206 1.55 -3.30 27.73
N ALA A 207 0.78 -4.38 27.92
CA ALA A 207 -0.28 -4.77 27.00
C ALA A 207 -1.42 -3.74 26.97
N GLY A 208 -1.81 -3.22 28.15
CA GLY A 208 -2.78 -2.13 28.28
C GLY A 208 -2.32 -0.87 27.54
N ASP A 209 -1.07 -0.46 27.73
CA ASP A 209 -0.49 0.70 27.07
C ASP A 209 -0.48 0.55 25.54
N LEU A 210 -0.03 -0.60 25.03
CA LEU A 210 -0.04 -0.88 23.59
C LEU A 210 -1.46 -0.87 23.02
N ARG A 211 -2.44 -1.37 23.76
CA ARG A 211 -3.85 -1.33 23.34
C ARG A 211 -4.36 0.11 23.23
N THR A 212 -4.06 0.96 24.21
CA THR A 212 -4.41 2.38 24.20
C THR A 212 -3.73 3.10 23.03
N VAL A 213 -2.43 2.85 22.79
CA VAL A 213 -1.70 3.42 21.64
C VAL A 213 -2.36 3.00 20.32
N ASN A 214 -2.74 1.73 20.18
CA ASN A 214 -3.43 1.24 18.98
C ASN A 214 -4.81 1.88 18.79
N GLN A 215 -5.57 2.12 19.86
CA GLN A 215 -6.84 2.83 19.80
C GLN A 215 -6.67 4.27 19.35
N ILE A 216 -5.73 5.02 19.95
CA ILE A 216 -5.41 6.40 19.56
C ILE A 216 -4.98 6.47 18.09
N LYS A 217 -4.14 5.53 17.62
CA LYS A 217 -3.75 5.44 16.20
C LYS A 217 -4.95 5.24 15.29
N LYS A 218 -5.90 4.36 15.65
CA LYS A 218 -7.12 4.10 14.87
C LYS A 218 -8.05 5.32 14.83
N GLU A 219 -8.29 5.95 15.97
CA GLU A 219 -9.11 7.16 16.07
C GLU A 219 -8.52 8.29 15.23
N ARG A 220 -7.22 8.57 15.40
CA ARG A 220 -6.51 9.56 14.60
C ARG A 220 -6.63 9.27 13.09
N LYS A 221 -6.42 8.00 12.69
CA LYS A 221 -6.53 7.58 11.28
C LYS A 221 -7.94 7.84 10.74
N SER A 222 -8.99 7.51 11.50
CA SER A 222 -10.38 7.73 11.11
C SER A 222 -10.69 9.23 10.93
N THR A 223 -10.38 10.04 11.94
CA THR A 223 -10.65 11.49 11.94
C THR A 223 -9.90 12.21 10.82
N VAL A 224 -8.62 11.86 10.62
CA VAL A 224 -7.81 12.42 9.53
C VAL A 224 -8.36 12.01 8.17
N MET A 225 -8.71 10.73 7.99
CA MET A 225 -9.22 10.25 6.71
C MET A 225 -10.54 10.91 6.31
N MET A 226 -11.43 11.19 7.26
CA MET A 226 -12.67 11.93 7.00
C MET A 226 -12.38 13.31 6.39
N SER A 227 -11.45 14.05 6.98
CA SER A 227 -11.03 15.38 6.48
C SER A 227 -10.40 15.30 5.10
N VAL A 228 -9.54 14.29 4.87
CA VAL A 228 -8.89 14.06 3.57
C VAL A 228 -9.92 13.69 2.49
N MET A 229 -10.92 12.87 2.81
CA MET A 229 -11.99 12.51 1.87
C MET A 229 -12.82 13.72 1.46
N PHE A 230 -13.21 14.57 2.41
CA PHE A 230 -13.93 15.82 2.12
C PHE A 230 -13.13 16.72 1.17
N LEU A 231 -11.83 16.89 1.42
CA LEU A 231 -10.93 17.67 0.58
C LEU A 231 -10.81 17.11 -0.84
N ILE A 232 -10.66 15.78 -0.99
CA ILE A 232 -10.61 15.13 -2.30
C ILE A 232 -11.93 15.32 -3.06
N ILE A 233 -13.08 15.13 -2.39
CA ILE A 233 -14.40 15.31 -3.02
C ILE A 233 -14.57 16.77 -3.48
N SER A 234 -14.17 17.73 -2.65
CA SER A 234 -14.20 19.16 -2.99
C SER A 234 -13.38 19.46 -4.25
N ALA A 235 -12.14 18.98 -4.32
CA ALA A 235 -11.24 19.28 -5.42
C ALA A 235 -11.54 18.50 -6.71
N VAL A 236 -11.95 17.24 -6.62
CA VAL A 236 -12.10 16.35 -7.79
C VAL A 236 -13.52 16.38 -8.35
N ILE A 237 -14.53 16.51 -7.48
CA ILE A 237 -15.93 16.39 -7.89
C ILE A 237 -16.62 17.75 -7.82
N ALA A 238 -16.72 18.35 -6.63
CA ALA A 238 -17.59 19.51 -6.43
C ALA A 238 -17.17 20.74 -7.25
N ALA A 239 -15.90 21.13 -7.19
CA ALA A 239 -15.41 22.30 -7.92
C ALA A 239 -15.40 22.12 -9.46
N PRO A 240 -14.83 21.03 -10.02
CA PRO A 240 -14.88 20.77 -11.45
C PRO A 240 -16.30 20.64 -12.00
N PHE A 241 -17.20 20.02 -11.25
CA PHE A 241 -18.60 19.88 -11.65
C PHE A 241 -19.33 21.23 -11.68
N ALA A 242 -19.28 21.99 -10.58
CA ALA A 242 -19.95 23.28 -10.49
C ALA A 242 -19.47 24.25 -11.58
N LEU A 243 -18.15 24.34 -11.79
CA LEU A 243 -17.56 25.23 -12.78
C LEU A 243 -17.74 24.71 -14.22
N GLY A 244 -17.71 23.40 -14.44
CA GLY A 244 -18.00 22.80 -15.74
C GLY A 244 -19.44 23.10 -16.18
N MET A 245 -20.39 23.02 -15.25
CA MET A 245 -21.80 23.35 -15.49
C MET A 245 -22.02 24.82 -15.90
N VAL A 246 -21.18 25.75 -15.42
CA VAL A 246 -21.22 27.15 -15.90
C VAL A 246 -20.90 27.23 -17.39
N GLY A 247 -19.94 26.44 -17.87
CA GLY A 247 -19.63 26.32 -19.30
C GLY A 247 -20.80 25.77 -20.10
N VAL A 248 -21.40 24.68 -19.61
CA VAL A 248 -22.58 24.05 -20.23
C VAL A 248 -23.75 25.03 -20.34
N TYR A 249 -24.05 25.74 -19.26
CA TYR A 249 -25.11 26.76 -19.23
C TYR A 249 -24.83 27.93 -20.18
N SER A 250 -23.57 28.37 -20.25
CA SER A 250 -23.16 29.45 -21.16
C SER A 250 -23.31 29.04 -22.62
N SER A 251 -22.94 27.81 -22.99
CA SER A 251 -23.17 27.28 -24.33
C SER A 251 -24.65 27.20 -24.69
N PHE A 252 -25.50 26.82 -23.73
CA PHE A 252 -26.95 26.80 -23.93
C PHE A 252 -27.53 28.19 -24.21
N LEU A 253 -27.11 29.21 -23.46
CA LEU A 253 -27.55 30.60 -23.70
C LEU A 253 -27.10 31.12 -25.07
N ASN A 254 -25.87 30.80 -25.49
CA ASN A 254 -25.37 31.17 -26.81
C ASN A 254 -26.23 30.54 -27.92
N ASN A 255 -26.65 29.27 -27.79
CA ASN A 255 -27.54 28.63 -28.76
C ASN A 255 -28.93 29.29 -28.85
N LEU A 256 -29.38 29.97 -27.78
CA LEU A 256 -30.61 30.75 -27.76
C LEU A 256 -30.44 32.17 -28.33
N GLY A 257 -29.28 32.50 -28.90
CA GLY A 257 -28.97 33.83 -29.44
C GLY A 257 -28.67 34.89 -28.38
N LYS A 258 -28.47 34.48 -27.11
CA LYS A 258 -28.03 35.37 -26.03
C LYS A 258 -26.54 35.21 -25.83
N GLU A 259 -25.78 35.81 -26.76
CA GLU A 259 -24.32 35.80 -26.70
C GLU A 259 -23.83 36.45 -25.41
N ASN A 260 -22.99 35.71 -24.68
CA ASN A 260 -22.31 36.23 -23.50
C ASN A 260 -20.84 36.52 -23.85
N PRO A 261 -20.39 37.79 -23.89
CA PRO A 261 -19.00 38.12 -24.21
C PRO A 261 -18.01 37.63 -23.15
N LEU A 262 -18.49 37.16 -21.99
CA LEU A 262 -17.68 36.66 -20.89
C LEU A 262 -17.54 35.13 -20.87
N VAL A 263 -17.99 34.39 -21.89
CA VAL A 263 -17.87 32.92 -21.89
C VAL A 263 -16.40 32.48 -21.87
N GLU A 264 -15.56 33.03 -22.75
CA GLU A 264 -14.14 32.65 -22.82
C GLU A 264 -13.38 33.03 -21.55
N THR A 265 -13.61 34.24 -21.05
CA THR A 265 -12.98 34.73 -19.80
C THR A 265 -13.47 33.93 -18.59
N GLY A 266 -14.74 33.52 -18.56
CA GLY A 266 -15.31 32.65 -17.54
C GLY A 266 -14.70 31.25 -17.52
N LEU A 267 -14.53 30.62 -18.68
CA LEU A 267 -13.87 29.31 -18.79
C LEU A 267 -12.38 29.37 -18.41
N MET A 268 -11.69 30.43 -18.82
CA MET A 268 -10.31 30.66 -18.43
C MET A 268 -10.17 30.87 -16.91
N ALA A 269 -11.05 31.67 -16.30
CA ALA A 269 -11.07 31.86 -14.86
C ALA A 269 -11.40 30.56 -14.09
N ALA A 270 -12.34 29.76 -14.59
CA ALA A 270 -12.69 28.46 -14.02
C ALA A 270 -11.52 27.47 -14.05
N SER A 271 -10.81 27.36 -15.18
CA SER A 271 -9.64 26.50 -15.29
C SER A 271 -8.51 26.93 -14.35
N ALA A 272 -8.22 28.23 -14.26
CA ALA A 272 -7.23 28.78 -13.33
C ALA A 272 -7.60 28.49 -11.87
N TYR A 273 -8.87 28.69 -11.50
CA TYR A 273 -9.36 28.39 -10.15
C TYR A 273 -9.18 26.90 -9.82
N ILE A 274 -9.54 25.99 -10.72
CA ILE A 274 -9.42 24.54 -10.47
C ILE A 274 -7.97 24.15 -10.21
N ILE A 275 -7.03 24.69 -10.99
CA ILE A 275 -5.59 24.44 -10.78
C ILE A 275 -5.14 24.99 -9.42
N ILE A 276 -5.50 26.22 -9.08
CA ILE A 276 -5.12 26.83 -7.79
C ILE A 276 -5.76 26.07 -6.61
N HIS A 277 -7.05 25.77 -6.69
CA HIS A 277 -7.77 25.06 -5.62
C HIS A 277 -7.22 23.64 -5.42
N SER A 278 -7.04 22.87 -6.50
CA SER A 278 -6.52 21.50 -6.42
C SER A 278 -5.07 21.43 -5.94
N THR A 279 -4.23 22.42 -6.29
CA THR A 279 -2.86 22.51 -5.76
C THR A 279 -2.87 22.78 -4.25
N LEU A 280 -3.63 23.78 -3.79
CA LEU A 280 -3.78 24.10 -2.36
C LEU A 280 -4.31 22.91 -1.57
N VAL A 281 -5.36 22.25 -2.06
CA VAL A 281 -5.92 21.05 -1.44
C VAL A 281 -4.88 19.93 -1.34
N GLY A 282 -4.07 19.71 -2.38
CA GLY A 282 -2.99 18.73 -2.35
C GLY A 282 -1.93 19.02 -1.27
N PHE A 283 -1.58 20.29 -1.10
CA PHE A 283 -0.69 20.71 -0.01
C PHE A 283 -1.31 20.49 1.37
N ILE A 284 -2.58 20.87 1.56
CA ILE A 284 -3.30 20.66 2.82
C ILE A 284 -3.34 19.18 3.18
N ILE A 285 -3.69 18.29 2.23
CA ILE A 285 -3.67 16.83 2.45
C ILE A 285 -2.29 16.34 2.86
N GLY A 286 -1.23 16.83 2.22
CA GLY A 286 0.15 16.49 2.58
C GLY A 286 0.52 16.88 4.02
N THR A 287 0.09 18.08 4.45
CA THR A 287 0.31 18.54 5.82
C THR A 287 -0.48 17.73 6.84
N ILE A 288 -1.74 17.40 6.55
CA ILE A 288 -2.62 16.64 7.45
C ILE A 288 -2.11 15.19 7.63
N LEU A 289 -1.73 14.52 6.54
CA LEU A 289 -1.32 13.10 6.58
C LEU A 289 0.09 12.90 7.13
N TYR A 290 1.05 13.75 6.74
CA TYR A 290 2.47 13.53 7.02
C TYR A 290 3.12 14.58 7.92
N GLY A 291 2.38 15.63 8.30
CA GLY A 291 2.92 16.76 9.07
C GLY A 291 3.94 17.61 8.31
N LYS A 292 4.13 17.39 7.01
CA LYS A 292 5.15 18.06 6.19
C LYS A 292 4.55 18.62 4.90
N PHE A 293 4.69 19.91 4.69
CA PHE A 293 4.17 20.61 3.50
C PHE A 293 4.68 20.02 2.18
N LEU A 294 5.98 19.72 2.09
CA LEU A 294 6.61 19.17 0.88
C LEU A 294 6.04 17.81 0.44
N LYS A 295 5.44 17.03 1.34
CA LYS A 295 4.80 15.75 0.97
C LYS A 295 3.50 15.97 0.19
N GLY A 296 2.92 17.16 0.25
CA GLY A 296 1.73 17.57 -0.48
C GLY A 296 1.90 17.66 -2.00
N ILE A 297 3.13 17.85 -2.49
CA ILE A 297 3.43 17.99 -3.92
C ILE A 297 2.88 16.80 -4.74
N LYS A 298 3.02 15.57 -4.19
CA LYS A 298 2.53 14.37 -4.87
C LYS A 298 1.02 14.35 -5.02
N PHE A 299 0.30 14.81 -4.00
CA PHE A 299 -1.16 14.91 -4.01
C PHE A 299 -1.63 16.04 -4.90
N SER A 300 -0.95 17.18 -4.87
CA SER A 300 -1.23 18.34 -5.72
C SER A 300 -1.20 17.96 -7.20
N ILE A 301 -0.15 17.28 -7.66
CA ILE A 301 -0.04 16.88 -9.08
C ILE A 301 -1.18 15.94 -9.46
N ALA A 302 -1.47 14.94 -8.62
CA ALA A 302 -2.54 13.97 -8.89
C ALA A 302 -3.92 14.63 -8.92
N LEU A 303 -4.20 15.54 -7.99
CA LEU A 303 -5.48 16.25 -7.91
C LEU A 303 -5.68 17.25 -9.05
N VAL A 304 -4.64 17.96 -9.47
CA VAL A 304 -4.71 18.88 -10.62
C VAL A 304 -5.10 18.10 -11.88
N ILE A 305 -4.44 16.97 -12.13
CA ILE A 305 -4.72 16.16 -13.32
C ILE A 305 -6.15 15.61 -13.28
N SER A 306 -6.59 15.06 -12.15
CA SER A 306 -7.94 14.48 -12.05
C SER A 306 -9.05 15.53 -12.13
N SER A 307 -8.90 16.63 -11.39
CA SER A 307 -9.88 17.72 -11.37
C SER A 307 -10.01 18.41 -12.73
N TYR A 308 -8.89 18.70 -13.40
CA TYR A 308 -8.89 19.32 -14.73
C TYR A 308 -9.48 18.38 -15.79
N SER A 309 -9.19 17.07 -15.72
CA SER A 309 -9.77 16.08 -16.63
C SER A 309 -11.29 16.02 -16.50
N ILE A 310 -11.81 16.00 -15.27
CA ILE A 310 -13.26 15.98 -15.02
C ILE A 310 -13.92 17.26 -15.52
N PHE A 311 -13.33 18.42 -15.23
CA PHE A 311 -13.82 19.70 -15.73
C PHE A 311 -13.92 19.72 -17.26
N TYR A 312 -12.85 19.29 -17.94
CA TYR A 312 -12.80 19.25 -19.40
C TYR A 312 -13.86 18.31 -20.00
N ILE A 313 -14.06 17.14 -19.40
CA ILE A 313 -15.11 16.21 -19.82
C ILE A 313 -16.48 16.86 -19.68
N ILE A 314 -16.78 17.48 -18.54
CA ILE A 314 -18.10 18.08 -18.27
C ILE A 314 -18.37 19.25 -19.23
N SER A 315 -17.40 20.15 -19.41
CA SER A 315 -17.58 21.32 -20.28
C SER A 315 -17.78 20.93 -21.75
N THR A 316 -17.08 19.89 -22.22
CA THR A 316 -17.11 19.47 -23.63
C THR A 316 -18.32 18.58 -23.94
N PHE A 317 -18.60 17.57 -23.10
CA PHE A 317 -19.74 16.68 -23.31
C PHE A 317 -21.07 17.39 -23.02
N GLY A 318 -21.13 18.21 -21.97
CA GLY A 318 -22.37 18.89 -21.60
C GLY A 318 -22.83 19.89 -22.66
N SER A 319 -21.90 20.62 -23.28
CA SER A 319 -22.21 21.53 -24.39
C SER A 319 -22.69 20.78 -25.64
N SER A 320 -22.07 19.65 -25.97
CA SER A 320 -22.45 18.81 -27.11
C SER A 320 -23.84 18.17 -26.95
N PHE A 321 -24.24 17.81 -25.72
CA PHE A 321 -25.56 17.23 -25.44
C PHE A 321 -26.70 18.24 -25.65
N LEU A 322 -26.49 19.50 -25.25
CA LEU A 322 -27.50 20.55 -25.39
C LEU A 322 -27.59 21.10 -26.83
N SER A 323 -26.54 20.99 -27.64
CA SER A 323 -26.59 21.36 -29.06
C SER A 323 -27.30 20.34 -29.95
N LEU A 324 -27.49 19.11 -29.48
CA LEU A 324 -28.20 18.04 -30.21
C LEU A 324 -29.73 18.09 -30.04
N THR A 325 -30.22 18.89 -29.09
CA THR A 325 -31.64 18.96 -28.70
C THR A 325 -32.35 20.24 -29.17
N ILE A 326 -31.62 21.14 -29.85
CA ILE A 326 -32.11 22.38 -30.48
C ILE A 326 -31.88 22.25 -31.97
#